data_AF-A0A1A8UA69-F1
#
_entry.id   AF-A0A1A8UA69-F1
#
_cell.length_a   1.000
_cell.length_b   1.000
_cell.length_c   1.000
_cell.angle_alpha   90.00
_cell.angle_beta   90.00
_cell.angle_gamma   90.00
#
_symmetry.space_group_name_H-M   'P 1'
#
loop_
_entity.id
_entity.type
_entity.pdbx_description
1 polymer ?
#
loop_
_entity_poly.entity_id
_entity_poly.type
_entity_poly.pdbx_seq_one_letter_code
_entity_poly.pdbx_strand_id
1 'polypeptide(L)' 'QGEKPGKILAWQIKQLEVQKNITSIVSSKGEMIIDPMEINKAFRNYYEKLYESQDRSDQTSRNAFLDKINISTIADDLKQ' A
#
# COMPACT_ATOMS: atom_id res chain seq x y z
N GLN A 1 -41.05 17.26 0.26
CA GLN A 1 -40.37 17.15 -1.05
C GLN A 1 -38.83 17.08 -0.93
N GLY A 2 -38.26 16.74 0.24
CA GLY A 2 -36.80 16.80 0.51
C GLY A 2 -35.99 15.52 0.32
N GLU A 3 -36.59 14.39 -0.11
CA GLU A 3 -35.86 13.12 -0.24
C GLU A 3 -35.03 12.97 -1.53
N LYS A 4 -35.30 13.78 -2.55
CA LYS A 4 -34.64 13.64 -3.87
C LYS A 4 -33.13 13.87 -3.84
N PRO A 5 -32.60 14.93 -3.19
CA PRO A 5 -31.16 15.19 -3.17
C PRO A 5 -30.36 14.12 -2.42
N GLY A 6 -30.87 13.65 -1.26
CA GLY A 6 -30.22 12.60 -0.48
C GLY A 6 -30.16 11.27 -1.23
N LYS A 7 -31.22 10.90 -1.96
CA LYS A 7 -31.25 9.70 -2.80
C LYS A 7 -30.24 9.75 -3.96
N ILE A 8 -30.10 10.91 -4.60
CA ILE A 8 -29.13 11.11 -5.69
C ILE A 8 -27.70 10.99 -5.15
N LEU A 9 -27.40 11.61 -4.00
CA LEU A 9 -26.08 11.53 -3.39
C LEU A 9 -25.72 10.10 -3.00
N ALA A 10 -26.63 9.37 -2.36
CA ALA A 10 -26.41 7.96 -2.00
C ALA A 10 -26.17 7.09 -3.25
N TRP A 11 -26.89 7.36 -4.35
CA TRP A 11 -26.67 6.67 -5.61
C TRP A 11 -25.29 7.00 -6.22
N GLN A 12 -24.88 8.27 -6.20
CA GLN A 12 -23.55 8.68 -6.68
C GLN A 12 -22.42 8.01 -5.87
N ILE A 13 -22.54 7.95 -4.55
CA ILE A 13 -21.56 7.25 -3.69
C ILE A 13 -21.49 5.77 -4.07
N LYS A 14 -22.63 5.10 -4.21
CA LYS A 14 -22.69 3.69 -4.61
C LYS A 14 -22.06 3.45 -5.99
N GLN A 15 -22.28 4.35 -6.95
CA GLN A 15 -21.66 4.26 -8.28
C GLN A 15 -20.15 4.40 -8.19
N LEU A 16 -19.65 5.35 -7.39
CA LEU A 16 -18.21 5.55 -7.20
C LEU A 16 -17.55 4.34 -6.53
N GLU A 17 -18.21 3.73 -5.55
CA GLU A 17 -17.73 2.50 -4.90
C GLU A 17 -17.66 1.34 -5.89
N VAL A 18 -18.70 1.14 -6.71
CA VAL A 18 -18.73 0.08 -7.74
C VAL A 18 -17.64 0.29 -8.78
N GLN A 19 -17.44 1.53 -9.26
CA GLN A 19 -16.43 1.84 -10.27
C GLN A 19 -15.00 1.64 -9.78
N LYS A 20 -14.75 1.90 -8.49
CA LYS A 20 -13.42 1.73 -7.88
C LYS A 20 -13.14 0.31 -7.40
N ASN A 21 -14.16 -0.56 -7.39
CA ASN A 21 -14.02 -1.91 -6.88
C ASN A 21 -13.35 -2.82 -7.91
N ILE A 22 -12.24 -3.45 -7.52
CA ILE A 22 -11.56 -4.44 -8.34
C ILE A 22 -12.24 -5.79 -8.09
N THR A 23 -13.10 -6.19 -9.01
CA THR A 23 -13.91 -7.43 -8.89
C THR A 23 -13.22 -8.67 -9.45
N SER A 24 -12.17 -8.50 -10.25
CA SER A 24 -11.38 -9.61 -10.79
C SER A 24 -9.98 -9.17 -11.19
N ILE A 25 -9.03 -10.11 -11.15
CA ILE A 25 -7.67 -9.95 -11.66
C ILE A 25 -7.26 -11.19 -12.47
N VAL A 26 -6.24 -11.03 -13.30
CA VAL A 26 -5.62 -12.16 -14.01
C VAL A 26 -4.32 -12.56 -13.30
N SER A 27 -4.25 -13.83 -12.92
CA SER A 27 -3.08 -14.48 -12.33
C SER A 27 -1.88 -14.46 -13.30
N SER A 28 -0.66 -14.60 -12.77
CA SER A 28 0.55 -14.82 -13.58
C SER A 28 0.48 -16.07 -14.46
N LYS A 29 -0.42 -17.02 -14.16
CA LYS A 29 -0.71 -18.21 -14.96
C LYS A 29 -1.80 -18.01 -16.03
N GLY A 30 -2.35 -16.80 -16.15
CA GLY A 30 -3.47 -16.49 -17.05
C GLY A 30 -4.85 -16.86 -16.52
N GLU A 31 -4.94 -17.36 -15.29
CA GLU A 31 -6.21 -17.72 -14.64
C GLU A 31 -6.94 -16.48 -14.10
N MET A 32 -8.27 -16.43 -14.25
CA MET A 32 -9.08 -15.36 -13.69
C MET A 32 -9.36 -15.62 -12.21
N ILE A 33 -9.01 -14.66 -11.35
CA ILE A 33 -9.29 -14.68 -9.91
C ILE A 33 -10.43 -13.68 -9.64
N ILE A 34 -11.51 -14.17 -9.05
CA ILE A 34 -12.69 -13.37 -8.66
C ILE A 34 -12.92 -13.34 -7.15
N ASP A 35 -12.20 -14.19 -6.39
CA ASP A 35 -12.31 -14.23 -4.93
C ASP A 35 -11.61 -13.00 -4.32
N PRO A 36 -12.33 -12.14 -3.57
CA PRO A 36 -11.74 -10.96 -2.95
C PRO A 36 -10.55 -11.26 -2.03
N MET A 37 -10.53 -12.41 -1.36
CA MET A 37 -9.40 -12.77 -0.49
C MET A 37 -8.15 -13.05 -1.31
N GLU A 38 -8.25 -13.85 -2.36
CA GLU A 38 -7.13 -14.13 -3.26
C GLU A 38 -6.70 -12.88 -4.06
N ILE A 39 -7.63 -12.00 -4.44
CA ILE A 39 -7.29 -10.69 -5.04
C ILE A 39 -6.40 -9.89 -4.09
N ASN A 40 -6.84 -9.68 -2.85
CA ASN A 40 -6.08 -8.91 -1.86
C ASN A 40 -4.70 -9.52 -1.58
N LYS A 41 -4.63 -10.84 -1.50
CA LYS A 41 -3.38 -11.58 -1.32
C LYS A 41 -2.44 -11.40 -2.52
N ALA A 42 -2.96 -11.41 -3.75
CA ALA A 42 -2.17 -11.17 -4.95
C ALA A 42 -1.59 -9.74 -4.95
N PHE A 43 -2.41 -8.73 -4.63
CA PHE A 43 -1.94 -7.35 -4.49
C PHE A 43 -0.88 -7.20 -3.42
N ARG A 44 -1.10 -7.77 -2.23
CA ARG A 44 -0.12 -7.78 -1.14
C ARG A 44 1.21 -8.38 -1.60
N ASN A 45 1.19 -9.59 -2.15
CA ASN A 45 2.38 -10.30 -2.58
C ASN A 45 3.15 -9.53 -3.67
N TYR A 46 2.43 -8.87 -4.58
CA TYR A 46 3.04 -8.06 -5.63
C TYR A 46 3.81 -6.88 -5.03
N TYR A 47 3.16 -6.08 -4.17
CA TYR A 47 3.80 -4.92 -3.57
C TYR A 47 4.87 -5.28 -2.55
N GLU A 48 4.70 -6.37 -1.80
CA GLU A 48 5.70 -6.90 -0.89
C GLU A 48 7.00 -7.20 -1.65
N LYS A 49 6.91 -7.87 -2.80
CA LYS A 49 8.07 -8.13 -3.67
C LYS A 49 8.63 -6.86 -4.33
N LEU A 50 7.76 -5.93 -4.73
CA LEU A 50 8.19 -4.69 -5.39
C LEU A 50 9.04 -3.81 -4.47
N TYR A 51 8.66 -3.77 -3.19
CA TYR A 51 9.35 -2.99 -2.16
C TYR A 51 10.29 -3.83 -1.29
N GLU A 52 10.43 -5.12 -1.60
CA GLU A 52 11.42 -5.97 -0.94
C GLU A 52 12.82 -5.41 -1.24
N SER A 53 13.61 -5.20 -0.19
CA SER A 53 14.98 -4.73 -0.34
C SER A 53 15.77 -5.72 -1.19
N GLN A 54 16.31 -5.26 -2.32
CA GLN A 54 17.25 -6.07 -3.11
C GLN A 54 18.56 -6.32 -2.37
N ASP A 55 18.84 -5.54 -1.33
CA ASP A 55 20.00 -5.73 -0.48
C ASP A 55 19.76 -6.94 0.44
N ARG A 56 20.41 -8.05 0.09
CA ARG A 56 20.49 -9.28 0.90
C ARG A 56 21.62 -9.22 1.95
N SER A 57 22.22 -8.05 2.17
CA SER A 57 23.26 -7.90 3.18
C SER A 57 22.74 -8.39 4.54
N ASP A 58 23.56 -9.22 5.16
CA ASP A 58 23.30 -9.72 6.50
C ASP A 58 23.04 -8.54 7.44
N GLN A 59 22.06 -8.69 8.34
CA GLN A 59 21.67 -7.66 9.29
C GLN A 59 22.89 -7.10 10.05
N THR A 60 23.86 -7.97 10.33
CA THR A 60 25.15 -7.65 10.95
C THR A 60 25.95 -6.62 10.14
N SER A 61 26.00 -6.76 8.82
CA SER A 61 26.75 -5.86 7.94
C SER A 61 26.08 -4.49 7.82
N ARG A 62 24.74 -4.45 7.82
CA ARG A 62 23.98 -3.18 7.84
C ARG A 62 24.18 -2.43 9.13
N ASN A 63 24.09 -3.11 10.27
CA ASN A 63 24.32 -2.48 11.56
C ASN A 63 25.76 -1.93 11.66
N ALA A 64 26.76 -2.72 11.25
CA ALA A 64 28.15 -2.27 11.23
C ALA A 64 28.41 -1.07 10.30
N PHE A 65 27.63 -0.91 9.23
CA PHE A 65 27.68 0.29 8.39
C PHE A 65 27.05 1.49 9.09
N LEU A 66 25.85 1.34 9.66
CA LEU A 66 25.14 2.42 10.35
C LEU A 66 25.90 2.92 11.58
N ASP A 67 26.52 2.01 12.35
CA ASP A 67 27.33 2.36 13.52
C ASP A 67 28.58 3.16 13.16
N LYS A 68 29.06 3.06 11.92
CA LYS A 68 30.18 3.87 11.40
C LYS A 68 29.75 5.26 10.96
N ILE A 69 28.45 5.50 10.75
CA ILE A 69 27.95 6.82 10.38
C ILE A 69 27.81 7.63 11.67
N ASN A 70 28.72 8.57 11.87
CA ASN A 70 28.59 9.55 12.94
C ASN A 70 27.55 10.61 12.53
N ILE A 71 26.27 10.34 12.78
CA ILE A 71 25.19 11.29 12.50
C ILE A 71 25.28 12.40 13.55
N SER A 72 25.66 13.60 13.12
CA SER A 72 25.66 14.78 13.98
C SER A 72 24.24 15.00 14.50
N THR A 73 24.04 14.81 15.80
CA THR A 73 22.78 15.17 16.45
C THR A 73 22.69 16.69 16.48
N ILE A 74 21.64 17.24 15.87
CA ILE A 74 21.31 18.65 16.08
C ILE A 74 20.82 18.73 17.52
N ALA A 75 21.61 19.34 18.40
CA ALA A 75 21.17 19.61 19.77
C ALA A 75 19.94 20.52 19.70
N ASP A 76 18.90 20.18 20.48
CA ASP A 76 17.63 20.91 20.53
C ASP A 76 17.77 22.40 20.95
N ASP A 77 18.97 22.83 21.35
CA ASP A 77 19.30 24.19 21.79
C ASP A 77 19.45 25.22 20.65
N LEU A 78 19.22 24.84 19.39
CA LEU A 78 19.16 25.79 18.27
C LEU A 78 17.73 26.23 17.92
N LYS A 79 16.84 26.33 18.90
CA LYS A 79 15.60 27.10 18.81
C LYS A 79 15.81 28.46 19.47
N GLN A 80 16.46 29.38 18.76
CA GLN A 80 16.35 30.81 19.06
C GLN A 80 15.08 31.38 18.42
#